data_AF-A0A9D2UK41-F1
#
_entry.id   AF-A0A9D2UK41-F1
#
_cell.length_a   1.000
_cell.length_b   1.000
_cell.length_c   1.000
_cell.angle_alpha   90.00
_cell.angle_beta   90.00
_cell.angle_gamma   90.00
#
_symmetry.space_group_name_H-M   'P 1'
#
loop_
_entity.id
_entity.type
_entity.pdbx_description
1 polymer ?
#
loop_
_entity_poly.entity_id
_entity_poly.type
_entity_poly.pdbx_seq_one_letter_code
_entity_poly.pdbx_strand_id
1 'polypeptide(L)'
;MAEHAQERPETLTHPLSPRWLERPDGYRHFESAYFVGRGRDTFDRCAEELLHWEVKIRSGFDIDVDGSGDRPPRVERGQEPTIRVRLGPFRLPEPSRVIDVFETEDRCGFTYATKPGHPITGEESFILIRTADDRVFLVLRSVSRAGMGIWRLGEPFARLAQIVYRRRYGRALRS
;
A
#
# COMPACT_ATOMS: atom_id res chain seq x y z
N MET A 1 -25.54 -18.36 14.17
CA MET A 1 -25.52 -17.47 12.99
C MET A 1 -24.18 -17.64 12.33
N ALA A 2 -24.14 -18.24 11.13
CA ALA A 2 -22.89 -18.52 10.44
C ALA A 2 -22.30 -17.19 9.95
N GLU A 3 -21.17 -16.81 10.54
CA GLU A 3 -20.31 -15.73 10.06
C GLU A 3 -19.88 -16.13 8.64
N HIS A 4 -20.38 -15.42 7.62
CA HIS A 4 -19.88 -15.56 6.27
C HIS A 4 -18.41 -15.11 6.29
N ALA A 5 -17.51 -16.05 6.56
CA ALA A 5 -16.09 -15.92 6.31
C ALA A 5 -15.94 -15.75 4.79
N GLN A 6 -16.07 -14.50 4.34
CA GLN A 6 -15.75 -14.12 2.97
C GLN A 6 -14.33 -14.63 2.73
N GLU A 7 -14.15 -15.59 1.83
CA GLU A 7 -12.82 -16.10 1.48
C GLU A 7 -11.93 -14.91 1.12
N ARG A 8 -11.01 -14.59 2.04
CA ARG A 8 -10.07 -13.48 1.86
C ARG A 8 -9.04 -13.97 0.86
N PRO A 9 -8.68 -13.15 -0.14
CA PRO A 9 -7.72 -13.59 -1.12
C PRO A 9 -6.38 -13.80 -0.41
N GLU A 10 -5.70 -14.88 -0.75
CA GLU A 10 -4.33 -15.07 -0.31
C GLU A 10 -3.48 -13.93 -0.92
N THR A 11 -2.86 -13.14 -0.06
CA THR A 11 -2.04 -11.97 -0.43
C THR A 11 -0.58 -12.31 -0.23
N LEU A 12 0.28 -11.91 -1.16
CA LEU A 12 1.71 -12.20 -1.15
C LEU A 12 2.45 -11.45 -0.02
N THR A 13 1.87 -10.35 0.46
CA THR A 13 2.39 -9.55 1.58
C THR A 13 1.93 -10.03 2.96
N HIS A 14 0.99 -10.97 3.02
CA HIS A 14 0.38 -11.51 4.25
C HIS A 14 0.17 -10.43 5.33
N PRO A 15 -0.66 -9.40 5.12
CA PRO A 15 -0.73 -8.20 5.95
C PRO A 15 -1.18 -8.47 7.38
N LEU A 16 -1.88 -9.58 7.61
CA LEU A 16 -2.30 -10.01 8.94
C LEU A 16 -1.24 -10.86 9.67
N SER A 17 -0.23 -11.35 8.96
CA SER A 17 0.83 -12.11 9.60
C SER A 17 1.74 -11.18 10.41
N PRO A 18 2.02 -11.49 11.70
CA PRO A 18 2.94 -10.70 12.50
C PRO A 18 4.39 -10.74 11.96
N ARG A 19 4.72 -11.75 11.16
CA ARG A 19 6.02 -11.87 10.48
C ARG A 19 5.81 -12.20 9.01
N TRP A 20 6.53 -11.50 8.15
CA TRP A 20 6.51 -11.78 6.73
C TRP A 20 7.66 -12.70 6.34
N LEU A 21 7.43 -14.00 6.53
CA LEU A 21 8.43 -15.05 6.38
C LEU A 21 8.47 -15.63 4.96
N GLU A 22 7.30 -15.80 4.35
CA GLU A 22 7.17 -16.32 2.99
C GLU A 22 7.32 -15.17 2.01
N ARG A 23 8.48 -15.16 1.35
CA ARG A 23 8.87 -14.18 0.34
C ARG A 23 8.95 -14.91 -1.00
N PRO A 24 7.93 -14.79 -1.86
CA PRO A 24 7.87 -15.51 -3.13
C PRO A 24 9.13 -15.29 -3.98
N ASP A 25 9.74 -16.37 -4.46
CA ASP A 25 10.92 -16.30 -5.32
C ASP A 25 10.65 -15.48 -6.60
N GLY A 26 11.65 -14.73 -7.05
CA GLY A 26 11.55 -13.88 -8.25
C GLY A 26 10.82 -12.55 -8.04
N TYR A 27 10.42 -12.22 -6.80
CA TYR A 27 9.94 -10.90 -6.41
C TYR A 27 11.02 -10.12 -5.64
N ARG A 28 10.95 -8.81 -5.76
CA ARG A 28 11.61 -7.89 -4.84
C ARG A 28 10.68 -7.61 -3.68
N HIS A 29 11.18 -7.83 -2.47
CA HIS A 29 10.43 -7.62 -1.22
C HIS A 29 10.92 -6.35 -0.53
N PHE A 30 9.99 -5.67 0.15
CA PHE A 30 10.29 -4.55 1.02
C PHE A 30 9.33 -4.57 2.21
N GLU A 31 9.89 -4.41 3.41
CA GLU A 31 9.13 -4.21 4.65
C GLU A 31 9.77 -3.06 5.41
N SER A 32 8.95 -2.15 5.93
CA SER A 32 9.40 -1.14 6.87
C SER A 32 8.29 -0.84 7.87
N ALA A 33 8.68 -0.61 9.12
CA ALA A 33 7.79 -0.21 10.20
C ALA A 33 8.18 1.18 10.71
N TYR A 34 7.18 2.01 10.97
CA TYR A 34 7.35 3.39 11.37
C TYR A 34 6.49 3.69 12.59
N PHE A 35 7.11 4.13 13.66
CA PHE A 35 6.39 4.56 14.86
C PHE A 35 5.66 5.87 14.57
N VAL A 36 4.34 5.92 14.79
CA VAL A 36 3.50 7.10 14.51
C VAL A 36 2.85 7.71 15.76
N GLY A 37 3.00 7.08 16.91
CA GLY A 37 2.56 7.62 18.20
C GLY A 37 2.04 6.55 19.15
N ARG A 38 1.19 6.93 20.11
CA ARG A 38 0.67 6.03 21.15
C ARG A 38 -0.82 6.19 21.39
N GLY A 39 -1.44 5.11 21.89
CA GLY A 39 -2.81 5.08 22.37
C GLY A 39 -3.87 4.95 21.28
N ARG A 40 -5.11 4.76 21.72
CA ARG A 40 -6.27 4.51 20.86
C ARG A 40 -6.59 5.68 19.94
N ASP A 41 -6.58 6.91 20.45
CA ASP A 41 -6.89 8.11 19.66
C ASP A 41 -5.92 8.29 18.47
N THR A 42 -4.63 8.00 18.68
CA THR A 42 -3.65 8.02 17.58
C THR A 42 -3.95 6.95 16.56
N PHE A 43 -4.29 5.74 17.02
CA PHE A 43 -4.63 4.63 16.14
C PHE A 43 -5.87 4.95 15.28
N ASP A 44 -6.97 5.39 15.90
CA ASP A 44 -8.22 5.68 15.17
C ASP A 44 -8.03 6.82 14.16
N ARG A 45 -7.33 7.89 14.54
CA ARG A 45 -7.01 8.99 13.62
C ARG A 45 -6.15 8.51 12.44
N CYS A 46 -5.11 7.73 12.70
CA CYS A 46 -4.24 7.21 11.65
C CYS A 46 -4.96 6.18 10.77
N ALA A 47 -5.89 5.40 11.32
CA ALA A 47 -6.71 4.45 10.57
C ALA A 47 -7.60 5.19 9.56
N GLU A 48 -8.25 6.28 9.99
CA GLU A 48 -9.05 7.12 9.09
C GLU A 48 -8.21 7.74 7.97
N GLU A 49 -7.03 8.28 8.29
CA GLU A 49 -6.11 8.80 7.27
C GLU A 49 -5.65 7.70 6.30
N LEU A 50 -5.33 6.52 6.82
CA LEU A 50 -4.89 5.38 6.04
C LEU A 50 -5.96 4.95 5.02
N LEU A 51 -7.19 4.78 5.50
CA LEU A 51 -8.32 4.33 4.70
C LEU A 51 -8.86 5.42 3.76
N HIS A 52 -8.37 6.65 3.83
CA HIS A 52 -8.66 7.71 2.86
C HIS A 52 -7.48 8.01 1.94
N TRP A 53 -6.56 7.05 1.78
CA TRP A 53 -5.38 7.14 0.91
C TRP A 53 -4.35 8.21 1.30
N GLU A 54 -4.51 8.89 2.44
CA GLU A 54 -3.70 10.06 2.80
C GLU A 54 -2.22 9.71 2.92
N VAL A 55 -1.89 8.52 3.42
CA VAL A 55 -0.51 8.04 3.49
C VAL A 55 0.12 7.94 2.10
N LYS A 56 -0.63 7.44 1.10
CA LYS A 56 -0.16 7.33 -0.29
C LYS A 56 -0.07 8.72 -0.95
N ILE A 57 -1.07 9.57 -0.72
CA ILE A 57 -1.10 10.94 -1.26
C ILE A 57 0.05 11.79 -0.73
N ARG A 58 0.26 11.80 0.60
CA ARG A 58 1.39 12.49 1.27
C ARG A 58 2.75 11.93 0.83
N SER A 59 2.78 10.67 0.40
CA SER A 59 3.96 10.04 -0.22
C SER A 59 4.18 10.44 -1.69
N GLY A 60 3.45 11.44 -2.20
CA GLY A 60 3.69 12.05 -3.52
C GLY A 60 3.00 11.34 -4.68
N PHE A 61 1.89 10.66 -4.41
CA PHE A 61 1.05 10.03 -5.43
C PHE A 61 -0.28 10.78 -5.57
N ASP A 62 -0.91 10.68 -6.74
CA ASP A 62 -2.33 11.00 -6.90
C ASP A 62 -3.12 9.70 -6.90
N ILE A 63 -4.29 9.71 -6.28
CA ILE A 63 -5.23 8.59 -6.35
C ILE A 63 -6.46 9.07 -7.11
N ASP A 64 -6.77 8.35 -8.17
CA ASP A 64 -7.95 8.60 -8.99
C ASP A 64 -8.81 7.35 -8.98
N VAL A 65 -10.08 7.52 -8.67
CA VAL A 65 -11.06 6.45 -8.56
C VAL A 65 -12.22 6.90 -9.41
N ASP A 66 -12.55 6.12 -10.45
CA ASP A 66 -13.53 6.53 -11.44
C ASP A 66 -14.83 7.00 -10.77
N GLY A 67 -15.26 8.22 -11.09
CA GLY A 67 -16.49 8.84 -10.56
C GLY A 67 -16.38 9.48 -9.16
N SER A 68 -15.20 9.55 -8.54
CA SER A 68 -15.04 10.05 -7.16
C SER A 68 -14.87 11.57 -6.97
N GLY A 69 -14.81 12.37 -8.03
CA GLY A 69 -14.59 13.82 -7.93
C GLY A 69 -13.16 14.17 -7.45
N ASP A 70 -12.99 15.30 -6.77
CA ASP A 70 -11.66 15.85 -6.41
C ASP A 70 -10.94 15.08 -5.28
N ARG A 71 -11.66 14.27 -4.48
CA ARG A 71 -11.10 13.50 -3.37
C ARG A 71 -11.45 12.03 -3.52
N PRO A 72 -10.49 11.09 -3.42
CA PRO A 72 -10.80 9.67 -3.49
C PRO A 72 -11.71 9.28 -2.32
N PRO A 73 -12.64 8.33 -2.54
CA PRO A 73 -13.47 7.81 -1.48
C PRO A 73 -12.60 6.98 -0.52
N ARG A 74 -13.19 6.63 0.62
CA ARG A 74 -12.63 5.65 1.53
C ARG A 74 -12.32 4.35 0.78
N VAL A 75 -11.22 3.70 1.14
CA VAL A 75 -10.74 2.45 0.54
C VAL A 75 -11.76 1.35 0.75
N GLU A 76 -12.22 0.75 -0.35
CA GLU A 76 -13.11 -0.41 -0.34
C GLU A 76 -12.52 -1.58 -1.13
N ARG A 77 -12.79 -2.81 -0.68
CA ARG A 77 -12.35 -4.01 -1.39
C ARG A 77 -13.01 -4.07 -2.76
N GLY A 78 -12.22 -4.35 -3.80
CA GLY A 78 -12.68 -4.43 -5.18
C GLY A 78 -12.62 -3.09 -5.94
N GLN A 79 -12.37 -1.98 -5.25
CA GLN A 79 -12.15 -0.67 -5.87
C GLN A 79 -10.93 -0.73 -6.81
N GLU A 80 -11.02 -0.07 -7.97
CA GLU A 80 -9.97 -0.08 -9.00
C GLU A 80 -9.34 1.31 -9.20
N PRO A 81 -8.52 1.79 -8.25
CA PRO A 81 -7.89 3.09 -8.37
C PRO A 81 -6.83 3.11 -9.48
N THR A 82 -6.72 4.25 -10.17
CA THR A 82 -5.52 4.62 -10.92
C THR A 82 -4.59 5.43 -10.02
N ILE A 83 -3.52 4.80 -9.54
CA ILE A 83 -2.49 5.44 -8.72
C ILE A 83 -1.52 6.14 -9.68
N ARG A 84 -1.26 7.44 -9.52
CA ARG A 84 -0.29 8.15 -10.38
C ARG A 84 0.97 8.51 -9.63
N VAL A 85 2.11 8.07 -10.15
CA VAL A 85 3.43 8.40 -9.61
C VAL A 85 3.86 9.76 -10.14
N ARG A 86 4.10 10.73 -9.25
CA ARG A 86 4.65 12.04 -9.63
C ARG A 86 6.17 11.94 -9.80
N LEU A 87 6.70 12.11 -11.00
CA LEU A 87 8.14 12.11 -11.29
C LEU A 87 8.53 13.39 -12.05
N GLY A 88 8.95 14.42 -11.31
CA GLY A 88 9.22 15.73 -11.91
C GLY A 88 7.95 16.25 -12.62
N PRO A 89 8.01 16.59 -13.92
CA PRO A 89 6.85 17.05 -14.68
C PRO A 89 5.90 15.91 -15.11
N PHE A 90 6.29 14.64 -14.94
CA PHE A 90 5.52 13.50 -15.43
C PHE A 90 4.62 12.91 -14.34
N ARG A 91 3.43 12.44 -14.76
CA ARG A 91 2.51 11.64 -13.95
C ARG A 91 2.28 10.30 -14.65
N LEU A 92 2.87 9.24 -14.11
CA LEU A 92 2.77 7.90 -14.71
C LEU A 92 1.62 7.13 -14.04
N PRO A 93 0.62 6.65 -14.80
CA PRO A 93 -0.50 5.90 -14.25
C PRO A 93 -0.14 4.45 -13.94
N GLU A 94 -0.61 3.98 -12.80
CA GLU A 94 -0.52 2.62 -12.28
C GLU A 94 -1.95 2.14 -11.94
N PRO A 95 -2.67 1.58 -12.93
CA PRO A 95 -3.98 0.98 -12.69
C PRO A 95 -3.85 -0.16 -11.69
N SER A 96 -4.64 -0.10 -10.62
CA SER A 96 -4.54 -1.00 -9.47
C SER A 96 -5.92 -1.47 -9.05
N ARG A 97 -5.95 -2.49 -8.18
CA ARG A 97 -7.16 -3.00 -7.55
C ARG A 97 -6.91 -3.23 -6.07
N VAL A 98 -7.81 -2.74 -5.23
CA VAL A 98 -7.82 -3.06 -3.80
C VAL A 98 -8.30 -4.50 -3.63
N ILE A 99 -7.41 -5.38 -3.18
CA ILE A 99 -7.70 -6.82 -3.07
C ILE A 99 -8.13 -7.21 -1.66
N ASP A 100 -7.72 -6.44 -0.65
CA ASP A 100 -8.03 -6.71 0.75
C ASP A 100 -8.13 -5.41 1.56
N VAL A 101 -9.07 -5.37 2.50
CA VAL A 101 -9.26 -4.30 3.48
C VAL A 101 -9.60 -4.97 4.81
N PHE A 102 -8.99 -4.52 5.90
CA PHE A 102 -9.26 -5.06 7.22
C PHE A 102 -9.25 -3.99 8.28
N GLU A 103 -10.16 -4.14 9.22
CA GLU A 103 -10.33 -3.27 10.36
C GLU A 103 -10.65 -4.17 11.55
N THR A 104 -9.81 -4.07 12.57
CA THR A 104 -9.91 -4.79 13.84
C THR A 104 -9.56 -3.81 14.95
N GLU A 105 -9.73 -4.21 16.21
CA GLU A 105 -9.46 -3.34 17.35
C GLU A 105 -8.04 -2.75 17.36
N ASP A 106 -7.04 -3.55 16.95
CA ASP A 106 -5.62 -3.18 17.04
C ASP A 106 -4.91 -3.17 15.69
N ARG A 107 -5.60 -3.48 14.60
CA ARG A 107 -5.03 -3.48 13.25
C ARG A 107 -6.02 -2.97 12.22
N CYS A 108 -5.55 -2.09 11.35
CA CYS A 108 -6.33 -1.54 10.26
C CYS A 108 -5.44 -1.43 9.02
N GLY A 109 -5.98 -1.64 7.83
CA GLY A 109 -5.20 -1.50 6.62
C GLY A 109 -5.86 -2.02 5.37
N PHE A 110 -5.12 -1.91 4.28
CA PHE A 110 -5.55 -2.41 2.98
C PHE A 110 -4.35 -2.88 2.16
N THR A 111 -4.65 -3.73 1.18
CA THR A 111 -3.69 -4.20 0.18
C THR A 111 -4.26 -3.94 -1.19
N TYR A 112 -3.43 -3.38 -2.06
CA TYR A 112 -3.75 -3.26 -3.47
C TYR A 112 -2.72 -4.00 -4.33
N ALA A 113 -3.16 -4.46 -5.50
CA ALA A 113 -2.33 -5.07 -6.52
C ALA A 113 -2.38 -4.26 -7.82
N THR A 114 -1.24 -4.16 -8.50
CA THR A 114 -1.17 -3.57 -9.84
C THR A 114 -1.89 -4.47 -10.86
N LYS A 115 -2.67 -3.89 -11.78
CA LYS A 115 -3.37 -4.64 -12.83
C LYS A 115 -2.39 -5.14 -13.92
N PRO A 116 -2.73 -6.23 -14.64
CA PRO A 116 -1.95 -6.71 -15.79
C PRO A 116 -1.75 -5.62 -16.85
N GLY A 117 -0.58 -5.60 -17.50
CA GLY A 117 -0.19 -4.57 -18.48
C GLY A 117 0.67 -3.45 -17.91
N HIS A 118 0.80 -3.35 -16.58
CA HIS A 118 1.73 -2.43 -15.94
C HIS A 118 3.19 -2.96 -16.00
N PRO A 119 4.21 -2.10 -16.22
CA PRO A 119 5.63 -2.50 -16.28
C PRO A 119 6.15 -3.16 -15.00
N ILE A 120 5.50 -2.90 -13.87
CA ILE A 120 5.81 -3.47 -12.57
C ILE A 120 4.55 -4.17 -12.09
N THR A 121 4.64 -5.47 -11.83
CA THR A 121 3.54 -6.24 -11.23
C THR A 121 3.85 -6.50 -9.77
N GLY A 122 2.93 -6.20 -8.86
CA GLY A 122 3.17 -6.34 -7.44
C GLY A 122 1.95 -6.06 -6.57
N GLU A 123 2.14 -6.26 -5.27
CA GLU A 123 1.20 -5.93 -4.21
C GLU A 123 1.86 -4.98 -3.22
N GLU A 124 1.10 -4.04 -2.69
CA GLU A 124 1.53 -3.18 -1.59
C GLU A 124 0.44 -3.15 -0.52
N SER A 125 0.87 -3.38 0.72
CA SER A 125 0.02 -3.34 1.92
C SER A 125 0.43 -2.20 2.82
N PHE A 126 -0.59 -1.49 3.30
CA PHE A 126 -0.51 -0.45 4.30
C PHE A 126 -1.20 -0.95 5.55
N ILE A 127 -0.46 -1.09 6.64
CA ILE A 127 -0.91 -1.81 7.83
C ILE A 127 -0.64 -0.93 9.04
N LEU A 128 -1.68 -0.46 9.71
CA LEU A 128 -1.58 0.14 11.03
C LEU A 128 -1.67 -0.95 12.10
N ILE A 129 -0.79 -0.89 13.09
CA ILE A 129 -0.76 -1.83 14.21
C ILE A 129 -0.66 -1.02 15.50
N ARG A 130 -1.61 -1.22 16.42
CA ARG A 130 -1.45 -0.86 17.84
C ARG A 130 -0.95 -2.08 18.59
N THR A 131 0.15 -1.90 19.31
CA THR A 131 0.77 -2.95 20.13
C THR A 131 0.15 -2.98 21.52
N ALA A 132 0.35 -4.08 22.25
CA ALA A 132 -0.15 -4.22 23.63
C ALA A 132 0.44 -3.18 24.60
N ASP A 133 1.61 -2.60 24.28
CA ASP A 133 2.20 -1.47 25.02
C ASP A 133 1.80 -0.10 24.44
N ASP A 134 0.66 -0.04 23.76
CA ASP A 134 0.02 1.14 23.18
C ASP A 134 0.84 1.90 22.13
N ARG A 135 1.95 1.36 21.63
CA ARG A 135 2.66 1.97 20.50
C ARG A 135 1.91 1.69 19.20
N VAL A 136 1.78 2.72 18.37
CA VAL A 136 1.16 2.64 17.05
C VAL A 136 2.25 2.68 15.99
N PHE A 137 2.20 1.73 15.07
CA PHE A 137 3.11 1.63 13.94
C PHE A 137 2.35 1.59 12.63
N LEU A 138 2.84 2.32 11.63
CA LEU A 138 2.53 2.07 10.22
C LEU A 138 3.57 1.12 9.66
N VAL A 139 3.14 -0.03 9.18
CA VAL A 139 3.93 -1.05 8.50
C VAL A 139 3.58 -1.04 7.03
N LEU A 140 4.60 -0.90 6.19
CA LEU A 140 4.50 -1.00 4.75
C LEU A 140 5.14 -2.31 4.31
N ARG A 141 4.40 -3.12 3.54
CA ARG A 141 4.91 -4.32 2.88
C ARG A 141 4.67 -4.22 1.40
N SER A 142 5.63 -4.62 0.59
CA SER A 142 5.42 -4.71 -0.86
C SER A 142 6.19 -5.85 -1.49
N VAL A 143 5.54 -6.54 -2.42
CA VAL A 143 6.20 -7.41 -3.41
C VAL A 143 6.10 -6.76 -4.78
N SER A 144 7.18 -6.81 -5.55
CA SER A 144 7.15 -6.32 -6.93
C SER A 144 8.07 -7.11 -7.83
N ARG A 145 7.69 -7.27 -9.10
CA ARG A 145 8.51 -7.88 -10.15
C ARG A 145 8.38 -7.04 -11.41
N ALA A 146 9.46 -6.91 -12.17
CA ALA A 146 9.39 -6.30 -13.49
C ALA A 146 8.58 -7.19 -14.44
N GLY A 147 7.63 -6.61 -15.17
CA GLY A 147 6.84 -7.29 -16.18
C GLY A 147 7.68 -7.67 -17.40
N MET A 148 7.40 -8.85 -17.97
CA MET A 148 8.20 -9.46 -19.04
C MET A 148 8.13 -8.71 -20.40
N GLY A 149 7.18 -7.79 -20.59
CA GLY A 149 6.90 -7.20 -21.91
C GLY A 149 7.81 -6.05 -22.37
N ILE A 150 8.69 -5.52 -21.50
CA ILE A 150 9.41 -4.27 -21.76
C ILE A 150 10.88 -4.32 -21.32
N TRP A 151 11.54 -5.48 -21.42
CA TRP A 151 12.95 -5.70 -21.07
C TRP A 151 13.94 -4.64 -21.62
N ARG A 152 13.53 -3.81 -22.59
CA ARG A 152 14.31 -2.68 -23.13
C ARG A 152 14.27 -1.37 -22.31
N LEU A 153 13.47 -1.29 -21.24
CA LEU A 153 13.38 -0.11 -20.34
C LEU A 153 13.63 -0.46 -18.85
N GLY A 154 14.15 -1.65 -18.53
CA GLY A 154 14.23 -2.15 -17.14
C GLY A 154 15.03 -1.28 -16.16
N GLU A 155 16.12 -0.64 -16.61
CA GLU A 155 17.00 0.15 -15.75
C GLU A 155 16.38 1.48 -15.25
N PRO A 156 15.75 2.33 -16.09
CA PRO A 156 15.11 3.55 -15.62
C PRO A 156 13.91 3.29 -14.70
N PHE A 157 13.13 2.21 -14.91
CA PHE A 157 12.02 1.86 -14.03
C PHE A 157 12.48 1.29 -12.68
N ALA A 158 13.55 0.48 -12.66
CA ALA A 158 14.17 0.03 -11.42
C ALA A 158 14.72 1.22 -10.59
N ARG A 159 15.34 2.20 -11.25
CA ARG A 159 15.79 3.45 -10.61
C ARG A 159 14.61 4.30 -10.13
N LEU A 160 13.52 4.37 -10.88
CA LEU A 160 12.31 5.10 -10.48
C LEU A 160 11.68 4.52 -9.22
N ALA A 161 11.52 3.20 -9.17
CA ALA A 161 11.10 2.49 -7.97
C ALA A 161 12.05 2.84 -6.81
N GLN A 162 13.37 2.72 -7.00
CA GLN A 162 14.35 3.06 -5.95
C GLN A 162 14.26 4.51 -5.46
N ILE A 163 14.00 5.48 -6.35
CA ILE A 163 13.86 6.91 -6.00
C ILE A 163 12.57 7.16 -5.23
N VAL A 164 11.45 6.59 -5.67
CA VAL A 164 10.14 6.65 -4.98
C VAL A 164 10.29 6.05 -3.58
N TYR A 165 10.84 4.84 -3.48
CA TYR A 165 11.01 4.12 -2.22
C TYR A 165 12.00 4.79 -1.25
N ARG A 166 13.18 5.27 -1.70
CA ARG A 166 14.17 5.93 -0.80
C ARG A 166 13.78 7.35 -0.37
N ARG A 167 13.17 8.15 -1.26
CA ARG A 167 12.94 9.59 -0.97
C ARG A 167 11.57 9.91 -0.38
N ARG A 168 10.53 9.11 -0.63
CA ARG A 168 9.15 9.53 -0.33
C ARG A 168 8.58 8.94 0.94
N TYR A 169 8.69 7.62 1.15
CA TYR A 169 8.29 7.01 2.43
C TYR A 169 9.17 7.50 3.60
N GLY A 170 10.48 7.71 3.40
CA GLY A 170 11.35 8.30 4.42
C GLY A 170 11.08 9.78 4.76
N ARG A 171 10.23 10.49 3.99
CA ARG A 171 9.89 11.90 4.23
C ARG A 171 8.45 12.09 4.74
N ALA A 172 7.50 11.25 4.32
CA ALA A 172 6.11 11.28 4.80
C ALA A 172 5.96 10.87 6.28
N LEU A 173 7.04 10.44 6.93
CA LEU A 173 7.06 9.81 8.25
C LEU A 173 7.90 10.61 9.27
N ARG A 174 8.16 11.88 8.94
CA ARG A 174 8.68 12.89 9.87
C ARG A 174 7.70 14.06 9.90
N SER A 175 6.76 14.00 10.84
CA SER A 175 6.14 15.17 11.46
C SER A 175 5.95 14.86 12.94
#